data_AF-A0A9N8EGZ8-F1
#
_entry.id   AF-A0A9N8EGZ8-F1
#
_cell.length_a   1.000
_cell.length_b   1.000
_cell.length_c   1.000
_cell.angle_alpha   90.00
_cell.angle_beta   90.00
_cell.angle_gamma   90.00
#
_symmetry.space_group_name_H-M   'P 1'
#
loop_
_entity.id
_entity.type
_entity.pdbx_description
1 polymer ?
#
loop_
_entity_poly.entity_id
_entity_poly.type
_entity_poly.pdbx_seq_one_letter_code
_entity_poly.pdbx_strand_id
1 'polypeptide(L)'
;MTRMTYSGLVCCHTGIDFENVAICCFSQGDVLCLRNSCCCTTGVESRGCGLTTKPDHGELCKIGCMCCDMGLVKPQVLCAESSQVCCVYNVQTFPFIKEHQSEPVLAYVCLQCMPTVGCCADPGECRALDHVFKEKNLEIYPGTMPNKEAPMGADMDRE
;
A
#
# COMPACT_ATOMS: atom_id res chain seq x y z
N MET A 1 8.38 -18.06 12.27
CA MET A 1 7.63 -18.18 11.00
C MET A 1 6.57 -17.10 11.07
N THR A 2 6.88 -15.95 10.48
CA THR A 2 6.15 -14.70 10.72
C THR A 2 5.00 -14.54 9.73
N ARG A 3 5.25 -14.91 8.46
CA ARG A 3 4.29 -14.91 7.37
C ARG A 3 4.22 -16.29 6.71
N MET A 4 3.05 -16.63 6.18
CA MET A 4 2.86 -17.82 5.35
C MET A 4 2.01 -17.51 4.12
N THR A 5 2.35 -18.08 2.97
CA THR A 5 1.55 -17.98 1.75
C THR A 5 0.37 -18.94 1.79
N TYR A 6 -0.85 -18.47 1.58
CA TYR A 6 -2.04 -19.32 1.43
C TYR A 6 -2.24 -19.73 -0.04
N SER A 7 -2.19 -18.77 -0.96
CA SER A 7 -2.39 -18.98 -2.40
C SER A 7 -1.65 -17.91 -3.18
N GLY A 8 -1.08 -18.24 -4.33
CA GLY A 8 -0.41 -17.26 -5.17
C GLY A 8 -0.12 -17.79 -6.57
N LEU A 9 -0.16 -16.89 -7.54
CA LEU A 9 0.11 -17.18 -8.93
C LEU A 9 0.97 -16.07 -9.54
N VAL A 10 2.25 -16.37 -9.73
CA VAL A 10 3.28 -15.54 -10.38
C VAL A 10 3.45 -14.19 -9.70
N CYS A 11 2.63 -13.20 -10.05
CA CYS A 11 2.74 -11.81 -9.61
C CYS A 11 1.86 -11.46 -8.42
N CYS A 12 0.89 -12.30 -8.07
CA CYS A 12 -0.07 -12.04 -7.00
C CYS A 12 -0.04 -13.17 -5.98
N HIS A 13 -0.05 -12.84 -4.69
CA HIS A 13 -0.21 -13.82 -3.63
C HIS A 13 -0.98 -13.27 -2.44
N THR A 14 -1.65 -14.18 -1.75
CA THR A 14 -2.39 -13.97 -0.51
C THR A 14 -1.73 -14.81 0.56
N GLY A 15 -1.53 -14.23 1.74
CA GLY A 15 -0.93 -14.91 2.87
C GLY A 15 -1.52 -14.49 4.19
N ILE A 16 -0.98 -15.07 5.26
CA ILE A 16 -1.33 -14.78 6.64
C ILE A 16 -0.07 -14.30 7.37
N ASP A 17 -0.15 -13.12 7.98
CA ASP A 17 0.85 -12.54 8.88
C ASP A 17 0.37 -12.69 10.32
N PHE A 18 1.12 -13.42 11.14
CA PHE A 18 0.77 -13.68 12.54
C PHE A 18 1.38 -12.67 13.50
N GLU A 19 2.37 -11.88 13.07
CA GLU A 19 3.04 -10.90 13.95
C GLU A 19 2.43 -9.51 13.78
N ASN A 20 2.09 -9.12 12.56
CA ASN A 20 1.53 -7.82 12.27
C ASN A 20 0.05 -7.98 11.93
N VAL A 21 -0.83 -7.81 12.92
CA VAL A 21 -2.29 -7.89 12.70
C VAL A 21 -2.84 -6.48 12.56
N ALA A 22 -3.35 -6.13 11.38
CA ALA A 22 -4.05 -4.86 11.16
C ALA A 22 -5.45 -4.94 11.75
N ILE A 23 -5.75 -4.19 12.82
CA ILE A 23 -7.07 -4.20 13.46
C ILE A 23 -8.18 -3.70 12.50
N CYS A 24 -7.82 -3.02 11.41
CA CYS A 24 -8.70 -2.56 10.35
C CYS A 24 -8.15 -2.96 8.96
N CYS A 25 -8.55 -2.24 7.91
CA CYS A 25 -8.00 -2.40 6.58
C CYS A 25 -6.88 -1.39 6.28
N PHE A 26 -5.86 -1.88 5.59
CA PHE A 26 -4.85 -1.10 4.93
C PHE A 26 -4.76 -1.57 3.47
N SER A 27 -4.62 -0.62 2.55
CA SER A 27 -4.38 -0.91 1.15
C SER A 27 -3.59 0.25 0.56
N GLN A 28 -2.58 -0.05 -0.25
CA GLN A 28 -1.92 0.95 -1.06
C GLN A 28 -1.43 0.30 -2.33
N GLY A 29 -1.57 1.00 -3.45
CA GLY A 29 -0.99 0.51 -4.67
C GLY A 29 -1.14 1.41 -5.87
N ASP A 30 -0.31 1.12 -6.85
CA ASP A 30 -0.35 1.72 -8.17
C ASP A 30 -0.79 0.63 -9.16
N VAL A 31 -1.88 0.90 -9.87
CA VAL A 31 -2.37 0.06 -10.97
C VAL A 31 -2.49 0.93 -12.21
N LEU A 32 -1.60 0.72 -13.16
CA LEU A 32 -1.46 1.56 -14.36
C LEU A 32 -1.27 3.03 -13.99
N CYS A 33 -2.24 3.89 -14.33
CA CYS A 33 -2.24 5.31 -14.01
C CYS A 33 -3.00 5.64 -12.72
N LEU A 34 -3.53 4.66 -12.01
CA LEU A 34 -4.28 4.87 -10.77
C LEU A 34 -3.40 4.57 -9.57
N ARG A 35 -3.26 5.55 -8.70
CA ARG A 35 -2.73 5.37 -7.34
C ARG A 35 -3.91 5.33 -6.38
N ASN A 36 -3.97 4.30 -5.54
CA ASN A 36 -4.94 4.23 -4.47
C ASN A 36 -4.23 4.06 -3.13
N SER A 37 -4.86 4.57 -2.09
CA SER A 37 -4.48 4.23 -0.73
C SER A 37 -5.68 4.32 0.18
N CYS A 38 -5.81 3.37 1.09
CA CYS A 38 -6.87 3.31 2.09
C CYS A 38 -6.25 2.85 3.41
N CYS A 39 -6.55 3.57 4.49
CA CYS A 39 -6.13 3.18 5.82
C CYS A 39 -7.23 3.52 6.82
N CYS A 40 -7.71 2.51 7.53
CA CYS A 40 -8.68 2.65 8.60
C CYS A 40 -8.06 2.36 9.99
N THR A 41 -6.73 2.27 10.05
CA THR A 41 -5.99 2.00 11.29
C THR A 41 -5.97 3.22 12.20
N THR A 42 -6.11 3.00 13.51
CA THR A 42 -6.05 4.07 14.51
C THR A 42 -4.67 4.69 14.60
N GLY A 43 -4.59 6.01 14.77
CA GLY A 43 -3.32 6.74 14.93
C GLY A 43 -2.66 7.15 13.60
N VAL A 44 -3.32 6.90 12.47
CA VAL A 44 -2.90 7.41 11.16
C VAL A 44 -3.58 8.76 10.92
N GLU A 45 -2.83 9.72 10.38
CA GLU A 45 -3.37 11.03 10.03
C GLU A 45 -4.45 10.93 8.95
N SER A 46 -5.45 11.81 9.05
CA SER A 46 -6.45 11.96 7.99
C SER A 46 -5.77 12.38 6.69
N ARG A 47 -6.16 11.75 5.57
CA ARG A 47 -5.68 12.14 4.24
C ARG A 47 -6.30 13.44 3.73
N GLY A 48 -7.27 13.98 4.48
CA GLY A 48 -8.04 15.15 4.11
C GLY A 48 -9.13 14.84 3.08
N CYS A 49 -10.05 15.78 2.93
CA CYS A 49 -11.10 15.72 1.92
C CYS A 49 -10.86 16.79 0.86
N GLY A 50 -10.94 16.42 -0.42
CA GLY A 50 -10.92 17.38 -1.51
C GLY A 50 -10.10 16.94 -2.71
N LEU A 51 -10.01 17.84 -3.69
CA LEU A 51 -9.18 17.69 -4.87
C LEU A 51 -7.83 18.37 -4.62
N THR A 52 -6.76 17.59 -4.67
CA THR A 52 -5.38 18.08 -4.59
C THR A 52 -4.63 17.73 -5.86
N THR A 53 -3.72 18.61 -6.29
CA THR A 53 -2.77 18.32 -7.36
C THR A 53 -1.37 18.59 -6.83
N LYS A 54 -0.51 17.58 -6.83
CA LYS A 54 0.92 17.74 -6.54
C LYS A 54 1.72 17.44 -7.83
N PRO A 55 1.97 18.47 -8.68
CA PRO A 55 2.66 18.29 -9.95
C PRO A 55 4.06 17.68 -9.79
N ASP A 56 4.73 17.98 -8.68
CA ASP A 56 6.07 17.52 -8.34
C ASP A 56 6.18 15.98 -8.23
N HIS A 57 5.04 15.31 -8.04
CA HIS A 57 4.96 13.86 -7.89
C HIS A 57 4.34 13.16 -9.11
N GLY A 58 4.14 13.90 -10.21
CA GLY A 58 3.51 13.37 -11.43
C GLY A 58 2.02 13.04 -11.25
N GLU A 59 1.38 13.60 -10.21
CA GLU A 59 -0.06 13.51 -10.00
C GLU A 59 -0.78 14.51 -10.92
N LEU A 60 -1.63 13.99 -11.79
CA LEU A 60 -2.51 14.78 -12.65
C LEU A 60 -3.73 15.29 -11.87
N CYS A 61 -4.31 14.43 -11.04
CA CYS A 61 -5.37 14.78 -10.10
C CYS A 61 -5.39 13.78 -8.95
N LYS A 62 -5.77 14.21 -7.75
CA LYS A 62 -5.94 13.35 -6.58
C LYS A 62 -7.17 13.76 -5.81
N ILE A 63 -8.05 12.80 -5.54
CA ILE A 63 -9.24 12.98 -4.72
C ILE A 63 -8.98 12.26 -3.40
N GLY A 64 -8.99 13.02 -2.31
CA GLY A 64 -8.89 12.51 -0.95
C GLY A 64 -10.25 12.48 -0.26
N CYS A 65 -10.41 11.46 0.58
CA CYS A 65 -11.39 11.33 1.63
C CYS A 65 -10.65 11.05 2.95
N MET A 66 -11.35 11.14 4.08
CA MET A 66 -10.74 10.99 5.42
C MET A 66 -9.84 9.74 5.57
N CYS A 67 -10.25 8.59 5.04
CA CYS A 67 -9.54 7.31 5.18
C CYS A 67 -8.93 6.79 3.87
N CYS A 68 -9.18 7.41 2.73
CA CYS A 68 -8.70 6.92 1.44
C CYS A 68 -8.39 8.07 0.48
N ASP A 69 -7.47 7.82 -0.45
CA ASP A 69 -7.25 8.70 -1.58
C ASP A 69 -7.09 7.90 -2.87
N MET A 70 -7.42 8.56 -3.97
CA MET A 70 -7.29 8.03 -5.31
C MET A 70 -6.73 9.13 -6.22
N GLY A 71 -5.63 8.86 -6.87
CA GLY A 71 -4.96 9.78 -7.77
C GLY A 71 -4.73 9.20 -9.16
N LEU A 72 -4.77 10.07 -10.15
CA LEU A 72 -4.27 9.79 -11.49
C LEU A 72 -2.80 10.21 -11.56
N VAL A 73 -1.92 9.26 -11.82
CA VAL A 73 -0.46 9.45 -11.90
C VAL A 73 0.07 8.97 -13.25
N LYS A 74 1.24 9.48 -13.65
CA LYS A 74 1.96 8.90 -14.77
C LYS A 74 2.39 7.45 -14.43
N PRO A 75 2.05 6.44 -15.24
CA PRO A 75 2.33 5.04 -14.92
C PRO A 75 3.84 4.79 -14.84
N GLN A 76 4.29 4.16 -13.75
CA GLN A 76 5.67 3.68 -13.57
C GLN A 76 5.75 2.15 -13.61
N VAL A 77 4.69 1.48 -13.14
CA VAL A 77 4.54 0.03 -13.09
C VAL A 77 3.16 -0.35 -13.63
N LEU A 78 2.97 -1.62 -14.02
CA LEU A 78 1.64 -2.08 -14.44
C LEU A 78 0.74 -2.33 -13.23
N CYS A 79 1.32 -2.91 -12.17
CA CYS A 79 0.65 -3.17 -10.91
C CYS A 79 1.69 -3.23 -9.79
N ALA A 80 1.44 -2.60 -8.66
CA ALA A 80 2.21 -2.73 -7.44
C ALA A 80 1.28 -2.36 -6.29
N GLU A 81 0.69 -3.36 -5.63
CA GLU A 81 -0.24 -3.14 -4.54
C GLU A 81 0.05 -4.10 -3.39
N SER A 82 -0.14 -3.58 -2.19
CA SER A 82 -0.11 -4.31 -0.94
C SER A 82 -1.34 -3.94 -0.14
N SER A 83 -2.03 -4.95 0.40
CA SER A 83 -3.17 -4.74 1.26
C SER A 83 -3.18 -5.73 2.39
N GLN A 84 -3.81 -5.34 3.49
CA GLN A 84 -3.94 -6.16 4.66
C GLN A 84 -5.23 -5.85 5.41
N VAL A 85 -5.92 -6.92 5.82
CA VAL A 85 -7.11 -6.86 6.68
C VAL A 85 -6.94 -7.93 7.74
N CYS A 86 -6.91 -7.55 9.02
CA CYS A 86 -6.58 -8.47 10.10
C CYS A 86 -5.20 -9.11 9.86
N CYS A 87 -5.12 -10.44 9.92
CA CYS A 87 -3.91 -11.20 9.62
C CYS A 87 -3.76 -11.55 8.14
N VAL A 88 -4.76 -11.28 7.28
CA VAL A 88 -4.71 -11.64 5.87
C VAL A 88 -4.13 -10.50 5.07
N TYR A 89 -3.07 -10.79 4.30
CA TYR A 89 -2.46 -9.82 3.41
C TYR A 89 -2.53 -10.28 1.95
N ASN A 90 -2.53 -9.33 1.03
CA ASN A 90 -2.36 -9.55 -0.40
C ASN A 90 -1.20 -8.69 -0.91
N VAL A 91 -0.44 -9.25 -1.84
CA VAL A 91 0.60 -8.53 -2.57
C VAL A 91 0.42 -8.85 -4.03
N GLN A 92 0.52 -7.82 -4.87
CA GLN A 92 0.57 -7.96 -6.31
C GLN A 92 1.61 -7.03 -6.90
N THR A 93 2.39 -7.53 -7.86
CA THR A 93 3.41 -6.71 -8.52
C THR A 93 3.72 -7.18 -9.94
N PHE A 94 3.66 -6.27 -10.89
CA PHE A 94 4.09 -6.48 -12.26
C PHE A 94 4.61 -5.17 -12.87
N PRO A 95 5.87 -5.09 -13.33
CA PRO A 95 6.92 -6.11 -13.19
C PRO A 95 7.27 -6.39 -11.72
N PHE A 96 8.12 -7.38 -11.45
CA PHE A 96 8.62 -7.65 -10.10
C PHE A 96 9.49 -6.49 -9.62
N ILE A 97 9.10 -5.87 -8.50
CA ILE A 97 9.85 -4.79 -7.84
C ILE A 97 10.19 -5.19 -6.41
N LYS A 98 11.35 -4.77 -5.92
CA LYS A 98 11.87 -5.19 -4.60
C LYS A 98 11.01 -4.70 -3.44
N GLU A 99 10.26 -3.63 -3.66
CA GLU A 99 9.40 -3.01 -2.66
C GLU A 99 8.17 -3.88 -2.36
N HIS A 100 7.67 -4.64 -3.33
CA HIS A 100 6.51 -5.50 -3.19
C HIS A 100 6.89 -6.98 -3.19
N GLN A 101 7.41 -7.49 -4.31
CA GLN A 101 7.79 -8.88 -4.48
C GLN A 101 8.79 -8.99 -5.64
N SER A 102 9.99 -9.50 -5.35
CA SER A 102 11.08 -9.58 -6.31
C SER A 102 11.07 -10.85 -7.17
N GLU A 103 10.33 -11.88 -6.75
CA GLU A 103 10.34 -13.21 -7.35
C GLU A 103 8.92 -13.74 -7.54
N PRO A 104 8.67 -14.64 -8.51
CA PRO A 104 7.36 -15.22 -8.69
C PRO A 104 6.97 -16.11 -7.50
N VAL A 105 5.71 -16.01 -7.07
CA VAL A 105 5.14 -16.88 -6.04
C VAL A 105 4.17 -17.85 -6.70
N LEU A 106 4.36 -19.15 -6.45
CA LEU A 106 3.42 -20.17 -6.86
C LEU A 106 3.06 -20.98 -5.62
N ALA A 107 1.84 -20.82 -5.13
CA ALA A 107 1.35 -21.52 -3.96
C ALA A 107 -0.14 -21.83 -4.08
N TYR A 108 -0.56 -22.96 -3.51
CA TYR A 108 -1.97 -23.32 -3.43
C TYR A 108 -2.24 -24.07 -2.12
N VAL A 109 -3.17 -23.55 -1.31
CA VAL A 109 -3.56 -24.12 0.00
C VAL A 109 -2.34 -24.38 0.88
N CYS A 110 -1.53 -23.34 1.09
CA CYS A 110 -0.30 -23.36 1.89
C CYS A 110 0.83 -24.24 1.35
N LEU A 111 0.68 -24.89 0.21
CA LEU A 111 1.77 -25.60 -0.46
C LEU A 111 2.42 -24.65 -1.46
N GLN A 112 3.65 -24.23 -1.16
CA GLN A 112 4.44 -23.35 -2.00
C GLN A 112 5.37 -24.18 -2.90
N CYS A 113 5.39 -23.85 -4.19
CA CYS A 113 6.28 -24.40 -5.20
C CYS A 113 7.40 -23.42 -5.58
N MET A 114 7.13 -22.11 -5.49
CA MET A 114 8.08 -21.01 -5.73
C MET A 114 7.78 -19.84 -4.78
N PRO A 115 8.79 -19.09 -4.29
CA PRO A 115 10.22 -19.23 -4.60
C PRO A 115 10.89 -20.40 -3.89
N THR A 116 10.40 -20.76 -2.70
CA THR A 116 10.88 -21.92 -1.93
C THR A 116 9.80 -23.00 -1.86
N VAL A 117 10.16 -24.25 -2.14
CA VAL A 117 9.24 -25.39 -2.01
C VAL A 117 9.01 -25.70 -0.54
N GLY A 118 7.75 -25.77 -0.10
CA GLY A 118 7.43 -26.11 1.29
C GLY A 118 5.96 -25.99 1.65
N CYS A 119 5.64 -26.33 2.91
CA CYS A 119 4.32 -26.12 3.50
C CYS A 119 4.36 -24.90 4.43
N CYS A 120 3.37 -24.02 4.31
CA CYS A 120 3.29 -22.73 4.98
C CYS A 120 4.53 -21.86 4.78
N ALA A 121 5.25 -22.03 3.66
CA ALA A 121 6.48 -21.31 3.41
C ALA A 121 6.24 -19.79 3.27
N ASP A 122 7.27 -19.03 3.62
CA ASP A 122 7.29 -17.58 3.46
C ASP A 122 7.46 -17.24 1.97
N PRO A 123 6.66 -16.31 1.40
CA PRO A 123 6.81 -15.88 0.01
C PRO A 123 8.03 -14.99 -0.22
N GLY A 124 8.71 -14.53 0.83
CA GLY A 124 9.84 -13.61 0.78
C GLY A 124 9.52 -12.23 1.35
N GLU A 125 10.50 -11.34 1.34
CA GLU A 125 10.34 -9.99 1.88
C GLU A 125 9.40 -9.13 1.02
N CYS A 126 8.40 -8.52 1.68
CA CYS A 126 7.54 -7.49 1.11
C CYS A 126 7.66 -6.22 1.97
N ARG A 127 8.48 -5.27 1.53
CA ARG A 127 8.71 -4.03 2.29
C ARG A 127 7.45 -3.19 2.41
N ALA A 128 6.62 -3.19 1.37
CA ALA A 128 5.37 -2.43 1.34
C ALA A 128 4.40 -2.81 2.48
N LEU A 129 4.41 -4.06 2.94
CA LEU A 129 3.63 -4.50 4.12
C LEU A 129 4.27 -4.10 5.45
N ASP A 130 5.60 -4.00 5.51
CA ASP A 130 6.32 -3.63 6.75
C ASP A 130 6.16 -2.15 7.12
N HIS A 131 6.00 -1.28 6.12
CA HIS A 131 5.83 0.16 6.33
C HIS A 131 4.56 0.51 7.11
N VAL A 132 3.52 -0.33 7.03
CA VAL A 132 2.23 -0.11 7.70
C VAL A 132 2.35 -0.05 9.21
N PHE A 133 3.28 -0.82 9.78
CA PHE A 133 3.39 -1.00 11.23
C PHE A 133 4.59 -0.28 11.84
N LYS A 134 5.64 0.00 11.05
CA LYS A 134 6.88 0.64 11.53
C LYS A 134 6.79 2.16 11.62
N GLU A 135 5.95 2.81 10.83
CA GLU A 135 5.86 4.27 10.80
C GLU A 135 4.50 4.74 11.33
N LYS A 136 4.49 5.38 12.50
CA LYS A 136 3.34 6.16 12.99
C LYS A 136 3.02 7.38 12.12
N ASN A 137 3.82 7.63 11.07
CA ASN A 137 3.63 8.62 10.03
C ASN A 137 3.82 7.93 8.68
N LEU A 138 2.75 7.41 8.08
CA LEU A 138 2.76 6.87 6.72
C LEU A 138 3.11 7.97 5.70
N GLU A 139 4.40 8.25 5.50
CA GLU A 139 4.89 8.88 4.28
C GLU A 139 4.95 7.81 3.19
N ILE A 140 3.87 7.74 2.41
CA ILE A 140 3.64 6.69 1.42
C ILE A 140 4.56 6.92 0.24
N TYR A 141 5.61 6.10 0.15
CA TYR A 141 6.65 6.17 -0.89
C TYR A 141 7.37 7.53 -0.95
N PRO A 142 8.63 7.60 -1.45
CA PRO A 142 9.36 8.88 -1.62
C PRO A 142 8.71 9.86 -2.64
N GLY A 143 7.45 9.61 -3.06
CA GLY A 143 6.62 10.51 -3.82
C GLY A 143 5.57 11.27 -3.01
N THR A 144 5.57 11.22 -1.68
CA THR A 144 4.77 12.19 -0.88
C THR A 144 5.52 12.60 0.39
N MET A 145 6.09 13.80 0.37
CA MET A 145 6.66 14.47 1.56
C MET A 145 5.56 15.20 2.35
N PRO A 146 5.82 15.53 3.63
CA PRO A 146 4.80 15.88 4.60
C PRO A 146 4.18 17.24 4.26
N ASN A 147 2.86 17.33 4.44
CA ASN A 147 2.15 18.59 4.42
C ASN A 147 2.75 19.48 5.52
N LYS A 148 3.54 20.49 5.15
CA LYS A 148 3.60 21.69 5.97
C LYS A 148 2.18 22.22 6.04
N GLU A 149 1.63 22.24 7.24
CA GLU A 149 0.34 22.82 7.59
C GLU A 149 0.10 24.06 6.74
N ALA A 150 -0.85 23.99 5.81
CA ALA A 150 -1.33 25.18 5.16
C ALA A 150 -1.96 26.04 6.28
N PRO A 151 -1.49 27.27 6.52
CA PRO A 151 -2.14 28.12 7.49
C PRO A 151 -3.60 28.29 7.05
N MET A 152 -4.54 27.89 7.90
CA MET A 152 -5.93 28.32 7.79
C MET A 152 -5.94 29.84 7.93
N GLY A 153 -5.80 30.53 6.80
CA GLY A 153 -6.12 31.95 6.67
C GLY A 153 -7.64 32.11 6.79
N ALA A 154 -8.13 32.16 8.03
CA ALA A 154 -9.31 32.94 8.34
C ALA A 154 -8.85 34.39 8.40
N ASP A 155 -9.32 35.20 7.45
CA ASP A 155 -9.80 36.57 7.65
C ASP A 155 -10.13 37.14 6.28
N MET A 156 -11.37 36.85 5.86
CA MET A 156 -12.02 37.49 4.73
C MET A 156 -12.81 38.66 5.31
N ASP A 157 -12.11 39.77 5.54
CA ASP A 157 -12.72 41.05 5.85
C ASP A 157 -13.60 41.47 4.65
N ARG A 158 -14.91 41.56 4.89
CA ARG A 158 -15.85 42.24 3.99
C ARG A 158 -15.99 43.68 4.46
N GLU A 159 -15.64 44.58 3.55
CA GLU A 159 -15.99 46.01 3.58
C GLU A 159 -17.50 46.26 3.65
#